data_AF-A0A2V5SG06-F1
#
_entry.id   AF-A0A2V5SG06-F1
#
_cell.length_a   1.000
_cell.length_b   1.000
_cell.length_c   1.000
_cell.angle_alpha   90.00
_cell.angle_beta   90.00
_cell.angle_gamma   90.00
#
_symmetry.space_group_name_H-M   'P 1'
#
loop_
_entity.id
_entity.type
_entity.pdbx_description
1 polymer ?
#
loop_
_entity_poly.entity_id
_entity_poly.type
_entity_poly.pdbx_seq_one_letter_code
_entity_poly.pdbx_strand_id
1 'polypeptide(L)'
;AGTVEAVGKNVTQFKPGDEVFGGRGGAFAEYVCPRASRAVALKPANITFEQAASVNIAGITALQALRDKGNVQPGQKVLINGASGGVGTFAVQIAKSFGAEVTGVCSTRNIDLVRSLGADHVIDYTKEDFAKGAERYDVILDNVPNHSLSECRRILNPNGKYVMIGGGGPNDSRWIGPFGRVINTMLLSPFVSQKMGMMMADANQKDLTVLGDMMQSGKVKPVIDRTYKLSEVPAAIAYVEQGHARGKVVITVE
;
A
#
# COMPACT_ATOMS: atom_id res chain seq x y z
N ALA A 1 -0.91 16.77 0.34
CA ALA A 1 -0.33 17.46 -0.82
C ALA A 1 -0.67 18.93 -0.68
N GLY A 2 0.06 19.82 -1.37
CA GLY A 2 -0.18 21.25 -1.27
C GLY A 2 0.77 22.03 -2.15
N THR A 3 0.73 23.35 -2.02
CA THR A 3 1.58 24.27 -2.78
C THR A 3 2.76 24.72 -1.92
N VAL A 4 3.95 24.80 -2.52
CA VAL A 4 5.12 25.35 -1.83
C VAL A 4 4.88 26.83 -1.56
N GLU A 5 4.81 27.21 -0.29
CA GLU A 5 4.70 28.61 0.13
C GLU A 5 6.08 29.27 0.18
N ALA A 6 7.05 28.60 0.82
CA ALA A 6 8.41 29.10 1.01
C ALA A 6 9.42 27.97 0.98
N VAL A 7 10.67 28.30 0.62
CA VAL A 7 11.79 27.36 0.59
C VAL A 7 12.96 27.86 1.44
N GLY A 8 13.70 26.92 2.03
CA GLY A 8 14.91 27.25 2.76
C GLY A 8 16.01 27.76 1.83
N LYS A 9 16.94 28.57 2.35
CA LYS A 9 17.99 29.26 1.55
C LYS A 9 18.82 28.33 0.63
N ASN A 10 18.98 27.07 1.02
CA ASN A 10 19.81 26.09 0.29
C ASN A 10 18.96 25.09 -0.52
N VAL A 11 17.64 25.28 -0.61
CA VAL A 11 16.75 24.41 -1.38
C VAL A 11 16.64 24.94 -2.80
N THR A 12 17.09 24.16 -3.78
CA THR A 12 17.11 24.54 -5.20
C THR A 12 16.10 23.74 -6.05
N GLN A 13 15.64 22.61 -5.55
CA GLN A 13 14.78 21.66 -6.27
C GLN A 13 13.28 22.03 -6.28
N PHE A 14 12.88 23.01 -5.49
CA PHE A 14 11.50 23.50 -5.38
C PHE A 14 11.51 25.04 -5.34
N LYS A 15 10.43 25.66 -5.78
CA LYS A 15 10.17 27.10 -5.66
C LYS A 15 8.74 27.37 -5.18
N PRO A 16 8.47 28.56 -4.60
CA PRO A 16 7.10 28.98 -4.30
C PRO A 16 6.17 28.83 -5.50
N GLY A 17 4.96 28.33 -5.27
CA GLY A 17 3.97 28.02 -6.30
C GLY A 17 4.07 26.62 -6.90
N ASP A 18 5.12 25.84 -6.62
CA ASP A 18 5.17 24.44 -7.07
C ASP A 18 4.11 23.60 -6.34
N GLU A 19 3.34 22.80 -7.09
CA GLU A 19 2.45 21.79 -6.51
C GLU A 19 3.26 20.55 -6.11
N VAL A 20 3.16 20.13 -4.85
CA VAL A 20 3.95 19.03 -4.30
C VAL A 20 3.10 18.03 -3.51
N PHE A 21 3.60 16.80 -3.42
CA PHE A 21 3.03 15.74 -2.60
C PHE A 21 4.12 14.94 -1.89
N GLY A 22 3.73 14.25 -0.81
CA GLY A 22 4.69 13.60 0.07
C GLY A 22 4.13 13.40 1.47
N GLY A 23 5.02 13.24 2.46
CA GLY A 23 4.58 13.03 3.83
C GLY A 23 5.53 13.56 4.90
N ARG A 24 4.91 14.03 5.98
CA ARG A 24 5.53 14.46 7.23
C ARG A 24 4.50 14.33 8.35
N GLY A 25 4.94 14.03 9.57
CA GLY A 25 4.09 14.10 10.76
C GLY A 25 3.57 15.53 10.99
N GLY A 26 2.34 15.66 11.46
CA GLY A 26 1.68 16.97 11.63
C GLY A 26 1.09 17.56 10.35
N ALA A 27 0.71 16.72 9.38
CA ALA A 27 0.10 17.15 8.11
C ALA A 27 -1.40 17.49 8.20
N PHE A 28 -2.04 17.32 9.35
CA PHE A 28 -3.38 17.87 9.62
C PHE A 28 -3.23 19.33 10.07
N ALA A 29 -2.79 20.18 9.15
CA ALA A 29 -2.51 21.59 9.36
C ALA A 29 -2.53 22.34 8.03
N GLU A 30 -2.74 23.65 8.09
CA GLU A 30 -2.68 24.53 6.90
C GLU A 30 -1.27 24.62 6.33
N TYR A 31 -0.24 24.54 7.20
CA TYR A 31 1.15 24.58 6.81
C TYR A 31 1.94 23.44 7.45
N VAL A 32 2.91 22.91 6.69
CA VAL A 32 3.83 21.87 7.16
C VAL A 32 5.21 22.12 6.55
N CYS A 33 6.28 21.91 7.33
CA CYS A 33 7.66 22.19 6.91
C CYS A 33 8.49 20.89 6.80
N PRO A 34 8.40 20.17 5.68
CA PRO A 34 9.23 18.98 5.43
C PRO A 34 10.65 19.35 5.01
N ARG A 35 11.59 18.45 5.27
CA ARG A 35 12.93 18.54 4.65
C ARG A 35 12.78 18.25 3.16
N ALA A 36 13.31 19.13 2.31
CA ALA A 36 13.24 18.96 0.86
C ALA A 36 13.84 17.62 0.39
N SER A 37 14.89 17.12 1.05
CA SER A 37 15.55 15.84 0.75
C SER A 37 14.84 14.59 1.28
N ARG A 38 13.67 14.72 1.91
CA ARG A 38 12.88 13.58 2.44
C ARG A 38 11.72 13.26 1.49
N ALA A 39 10.60 12.77 2.01
CA ALA A 39 9.46 12.34 1.21
C ALA A 39 8.64 13.53 0.67
N VAL A 40 9.18 14.27 -0.30
CA VAL A 40 8.47 15.32 -1.05
C VAL A 40 8.88 15.26 -2.53
N ALA A 41 7.91 15.25 -3.44
CA ALA A 41 8.10 15.30 -4.88
C ALA A 41 7.06 16.22 -5.55
N LEU A 42 7.31 16.61 -6.80
CA LEU A 42 6.36 17.39 -7.59
C LEU A 42 5.09 16.57 -7.85
N LYS A 43 3.93 17.21 -7.67
CA LYS A 43 2.63 16.59 -7.93
C LYS A 43 2.43 16.45 -9.46
N PRO A 44 2.01 15.29 -9.96
CA PRO A 44 1.56 15.17 -11.35
C PRO A 44 0.41 16.14 -11.67
N ALA A 45 0.46 16.73 -12.86
CA ALA A 45 -0.51 17.74 -13.26
C ALA A 45 -1.91 17.14 -13.52
N ASN A 46 -1.98 15.84 -13.80
CA ASN A 46 -3.21 15.12 -14.16
C ASN A 46 -4.00 14.56 -12.98
N ILE A 47 -3.55 14.77 -11.72
CA ILE A 47 -4.26 14.32 -10.53
C ILE A 47 -4.63 15.48 -9.62
N THR A 48 -5.63 15.28 -8.77
CA THR A 48 -6.05 16.25 -7.74
C THR A 48 -5.11 16.26 -6.54
N PHE A 49 -5.20 17.29 -5.69
CA PHE A 49 -4.43 17.35 -4.44
C PHE A 49 -4.82 16.23 -3.48
N GLU A 50 -6.10 15.88 -3.42
CA GLU A 50 -6.64 14.80 -2.58
C GLU A 50 -6.07 13.46 -3.02
N GLN A 51 -6.05 13.21 -4.33
CA GLN A 51 -5.44 12.00 -4.88
C GLN A 51 -3.96 11.95 -4.52
N ALA A 52 -3.22 13.03 -4.73
CA ALA A 52 -1.80 13.09 -4.42
C ALA A 52 -1.51 12.95 -2.91
N ALA A 53 -2.36 13.51 -2.04
CA ALA A 53 -2.23 13.40 -0.58
C ALA A 53 -2.40 11.96 -0.07
N SER A 54 -3.18 11.16 -0.79
CA SER A 54 -3.48 9.77 -0.42
C SER A 54 -2.33 8.78 -0.68
N VAL A 55 -1.32 9.19 -1.47
CA VAL A 55 -0.30 8.29 -2.04
C VAL A 55 0.77 7.91 -1.03
N ASN A 56 1.35 8.86 -0.28
CA ASN A 56 2.67 8.71 0.35
C ASN A 56 2.90 7.35 1.03
N ILE A 57 2.27 7.07 2.17
CA ILE A 57 2.54 5.82 2.89
C ILE A 57 2.02 4.59 2.12
N ALA A 58 0.79 4.64 1.59
CA ALA A 58 0.16 3.45 1.02
C ALA A 58 0.79 3.03 -0.33
N GLY A 59 1.06 4.01 -1.19
CA GLY A 59 1.71 3.82 -2.48
C GLY A 59 3.18 3.40 -2.34
N ILE A 60 3.95 4.05 -1.46
CA ILE A 60 5.35 3.63 -1.20
C ILE A 60 5.37 2.21 -0.65
N THR A 61 4.46 1.90 0.27
CA THR A 61 4.35 0.54 0.83
C THR A 61 4.09 -0.48 -0.28
N ALA A 62 3.09 -0.23 -1.14
CA ALA A 62 2.79 -1.14 -2.25
C ALA A 62 3.98 -1.29 -3.23
N LEU A 63 4.61 -0.17 -3.60
CA LEU A 63 5.73 -0.17 -4.55
C LEU A 63 6.92 -0.95 -4.02
N GLN A 64 7.41 -0.65 -2.82
CA GLN A 64 8.55 -1.35 -2.22
C GLN A 64 8.25 -2.82 -1.95
N ALA A 65 7.00 -3.14 -1.59
CA ALA A 65 6.61 -4.52 -1.34
C ALA A 65 6.66 -5.37 -2.60
N LEU A 66 6.18 -4.86 -3.73
CA LEU A 66 6.15 -5.59 -4.99
C LEU A 66 7.52 -5.56 -5.70
N ARG A 67 8.16 -4.39 -5.77
CA ARG A 67 9.43 -4.19 -6.46
C ARG A 67 10.61 -4.78 -5.69
N ASP A 68 10.73 -4.47 -4.39
CA ASP A 68 11.97 -4.74 -3.65
C ASP A 68 11.91 -6.04 -2.84
N LYS A 69 10.77 -6.33 -2.20
CA LYS A 69 10.60 -7.56 -1.40
C LYS A 69 10.08 -8.72 -2.24
N GLY A 70 9.01 -8.47 -3.00
CA GLY A 70 8.42 -9.41 -3.95
C GLY A 70 9.31 -9.68 -5.15
N ASN A 71 10.03 -8.65 -5.65
CA ASN A 71 10.74 -8.70 -6.93
C ASN A 71 9.85 -9.25 -8.06
N VAL A 72 8.62 -8.76 -8.12
CA VAL A 72 7.61 -9.21 -9.07
C VAL A 72 8.15 -9.05 -10.50
N GLN A 73 8.05 -10.13 -11.27
CA GLN A 73 8.42 -10.18 -12.69
C GLN A 73 7.17 -10.34 -13.56
N PRO A 74 7.21 -9.92 -14.84
CA PRO A 74 6.14 -10.19 -15.78
C PRO A 74 5.77 -11.68 -15.84
N GLY A 75 4.48 -11.97 -15.92
CA GLY A 75 3.92 -13.33 -15.97
C GLY A 75 3.83 -14.06 -14.63
N GLN A 76 4.34 -13.48 -13.52
CA GLN A 76 4.19 -14.08 -12.20
C GLN A 76 2.76 -13.95 -11.67
N LYS A 77 2.32 -14.97 -10.90
CA LYS A 77 1.07 -14.97 -10.16
C LYS A 77 1.22 -14.26 -8.82
N VAL A 78 0.50 -13.17 -8.62
CA VAL A 78 0.57 -12.33 -7.42
C VAL A 78 -0.79 -12.31 -6.72
N LEU A 79 -0.83 -12.80 -5.47
CA LEU A 79 -2.00 -12.67 -4.61
C LEU A 79 -1.87 -11.45 -3.71
N ILE A 80 -2.93 -10.64 -3.63
CA ILE A 80 -2.99 -9.45 -2.77
C ILE A 80 -4.14 -9.62 -1.78
N ASN A 81 -3.80 -9.93 -0.52
CA ASN A 81 -4.78 -10.01 0.56
C ASN A 81 -5.11 -8.59 1.06
N GLY A 82 -6.40 -8.26 1.16
CA GLY A 82 -6.85 -6.90 1.45
C GLY A 82 -6.77 -5.95 0.25
N ALA A 83 -7.06 -6.44 -0.95
CA ALA A 83 -6.90 -5.72 -2.21
C ALA A 83 -7.72 -4.42 -2.32
N SER A 84 -8.82 -4.30 -1.58
CA SER A 84 -9.66 -3.09 -1.57
C SER A 84 -9.25 -2.03 -0.55
N GLY A 85 -8.21 -2.29 0.26
CA GLY A 85 -7.75 -1.38 1.31
C GLY A 85 -6.79 -0.31 0.81
N GLY A 86 -6.29 0.51 1.74
CA GLY A 86 -5.37 1.62 1.42
C GLY A 86 -4.14 1.20 0.61
N VAL A 87 -3.40 0.19 1.07
CA VAL A 87 -2.24 -0.35 0.32
C VAL A 87 -2.68 -1.22 -0.85
N GLY A 88 -3.70 -2.06 -0.65
CA GLY A 88 -4.17 -3.03 -1.64
C GLY A 88 -4.56 -2.39 -2.98
N THR A 89 -5.25 -1.24 -2.93
CA THR A 89 -5.69 -0.53 -4.14
C THR A 89 -4.52 -0.04 -5.01
N PHE A 90 -3.41 0.36 -4.40
CA PHE A 90 -2.17 0.65 -5.12
C PHE A 90 -1.48 -0.63 -5.59
N ALA A 91 -1.42 -1.65 -4.73
CA ALA A 91 -0.72 -2.88 -5.03
C ALA A 91 -1.28 -3.62 -6.24
N VAL A 92 -2.61 -3.68 -6.41
CA VAL A 92 -3.24 -4.31 -7.58
C VAL A 92 -2.73 -3.63 -8.86
N GLN A 93 -2.85 -2.31 -8.92
CA GLN A 93 -2.45 -1.52 -10.09
C GLN A 93 -0.95 -1.62 -10.38
N ILE A 94 -0.11 -1.53 -9.34
CA ILE A 94 1.35 -1.62 -9.50
C ILE A 94 1.75 -3.03 -9.98
N ALA A 95 1.20 -4.09 -9.40
CA ALA A 95 1.49 -5.46 -9.83
C ALA A 95 1.08 -5.69 -11.29
N LYS A 96 -0.10 -5.18 -11.70
CA LYS A 96 -0.51 -5.18 -13.11
C LYS A 96 0.43 -4.39 -14.00
N SER A 97 0.91 -3.24 -13.55
CA SER A 97 1.89 -2.43 -14.30
C SER A 97 3.24 -3.14 -14.50
N PHE A 98 3.56 -4.14 -13.66
CA PHE A 98 4.72 -5.01 -13.81
C PHE A 98 4.46 -6.23 -14.69
N GLY A 99 3.26 -6.37 -15.26
CA GLY A 99 2.88 -7.49 -16.12
C GLY A 99 2.53 -8.77 -15.37
N ALA A 100 2.20 -8.69 -14.08
CA ALA A 100 1.77 -9.86 -13.30
C ALA A 100 0.32 -10.28 -13.62
N GLU A 101 0.01 -11.54 -13.35
CA GLU A 101 -1.34 -12.05 -13.17
C GLU A 101 -1.74 -11.83 -11.70
N VAL A 102 -2.78 -11.05 -11.44
CA VAL A 102 -3.12 -10.57 -10.10
C VAL A 102 -4.44 -11.17 -9.62
N THR A 103 -4.36 -11.82 -8.47
CA THR A 103 -5.54 -12.25 -7.69
C THR A 103 -5.73 -11.32 -6.50
N GLY A 104 -6.84 -10.59 -6.47
CA GLY A 104 -7.20 -9.74 -5.33
C GLY A 104 -8.15 -10.44 -4.36
N VAL A 105 -7.88 -10.37 -3.06
CA VAL A 105 -8.80 -10.87 -2.02
C VAL A 105 -9.51 -9.69 -1.36
N CYS A 106 -10.84 -9.69 -1.38
CA CYS A 106 -11.67 -8.65 -0.75
C CYS A 106 -13.04 -9.19 -0.34
N SER A 107 -13.87 -8.35 0.30
CA SER A 107 -15.27 -8.70 0.58
C SER A 107 -16.13 -8.53 -0.67
N THR A 108 -17.29 -9.21 -0.70
CA THR A 108 -18.26 -9.17 -1.80
C THR A 108 -18.52 -7.76 -2.34
N ARG A 109 -18.72 -6.79 -1.44
CA ARG A 109 -19.07 -5.41 -1.79
C ARG A 109 -17.97 -4.63 -2.54
N ASN A 110 -16.75 -5.17 -2.58
CA ASN A 110 -15.56 -4.54 -3.15
C ASN A 110 -15.05 -5.25 -4.42
N ILE A 111 -15.73 -6.32 -4.86
CA ILE A 111 -15.30 -7.12 -6.01
C ILE A 111 -15.15 -6.25 -7.27
N ASP A 112 -16.17 -5.44 -7.57
CA ASP A 112 -16.15 -4.60 -8.78
C ASP A 112 -15.07 -3.54 -8.73
N LEU A 113 -14.80 -2.99 -7.54
CA LEU A 113 -13.68 -2.08 -7.33
C LEU A 113 -12.36 -2.78 -7.65
N VAL A 114 -12.09 -3.94 -7.06
CA VAL A 114 -10.82 -4.65 -7.25
C VAL A 114 -10.62 -5.09 -8.71
N ARG A 115 -11.67 -5.54 -9.39
CA ARG A 115 -11.65 -5.81 -10.84
C ARG A 115 -11.34 -4.56 -11.64
N SER A 116 -11.97 -3.42 -11.32
CA SER A 116 -11.74 -2.15 -12.03
C SER A 116 -10.30 -1.63 -11.89
N LEU A 117 -9.58 -2.06 -10.85
CA LEU A 117 -8.16 -1.76 -10.65
C LEU A 117 -7.21 -2.67 -11.44
N GLY A 118 -7.74 -3.68 -12.13
CA GLY A 118 -7.00 -4.56 -13.02
C GLY A 118 -6.73 -5.97 -12.50
N ALA A 119 -7.29 -6.38 -11.35
CA ALA A 119 -7.17 -7.76 -10.91
C ALA A 119 -7.79 -8.72 -11.94
N ASP A 120 -7.03 -9.75 -12.33
CA ASP A 120 -7.48 -10.79 -13.27
C ASP A 120 -8.48 -11.73 -12.59
N HIS A 121 -8.22 -12.04 -11.31
CA HIS A 121 -9.08 -12.84 -10.46
C HIS A 121 -9.43 -12.11 -9.18
N VAL A 122 -10.62 -12.36 -8.65
CA VAL A 122 -11.03 -11.82 -7.34
C VAL A 122 -11.63 -12.92 -6.50
N ILE A 123 -11.08 -13.08 -5.29
CA ILE A 123 -11.56 -14.01 -4.28
C ILE A 123 -12.40 -13.23 -3.27
N ASP A 124 -13.63 -13.68 -3.08
CA ASP A 124 -14.54 -13.16 -2.06
C ASP A 124 -14.32 -13.91 -0.75
N TYR A 125 -13.60 -13.28 0.19
CA TYR A 125 -13.23 -13.95 1.45
C TYR A 125 -14.44 -14.32 2.32
N THR A 126 -15.63 -13.76 2.05
CA THR A 126 -16.85 -14.11 2.79
C THR A 126 -17.47 -15.40 2.30
N LYS A 127 -17.01 -15.95 1.17
CA LYS A 127 -17.55 -17.16 0.54
C LYS A 127 -16.52 -18.28 0.49
N GLU A 128 -15.27 -17.94 0.25
CA GLU A 128 -14.20 -18.91 0.12
C GLU A 128 -12.90 -18.43 0.77
N ASP A 129 -12.05 -19.40 1.09
CA ASP A 129 -10.78 -19.19 1.77
C ASP A 129 -9.65 -19.34 0.75
N PHE A 130 -8.92 -18.26 0.50
CA PHE A 130 -7.84 -18.23 -0.49
C PHE A 130 -6.71 -19.21 -0.17
N ALA A 131 -6.53 -19.61 1.09
CA ALA A 131 -5.51 -20.56 1.52
C ALA A 131 -5.90 -22.03 1.28
N LYS A 132 -7.16 -22.30 0.92
CA LYS A 132 -7.68 -23.65 0.64
C LYS A 132 -7.87 -23.95 -0.85
N GLY A 133 -7.58 -22.96 -1.72
CA GLY A 133 -7.64 -23.13 -3.16
C GLY A 133 -6.53 -24.04 -3.71
N ALA A 134 -6.70 -24.50 -4.95
CA ALA A 134 -5.68 -25.27 -5.67
C ALA A 134 -4.60 -24.37 -6.31
N GLU A 135 -4.90 -23.09 -6.51
CA GLU A 135 -3.99 -22.13 -7.12
C GLU A 135 -2.76 -21.84 -6.25
N ARG A 136 -1.62 -21.62 -6.92
CA ARG A 136 -0.35 -21.27 -6.28
C ARG A 136 0.19 -19.96 -6.83
N TYR A 137 0.88 -19.22 -5.97
CA TYR A 137 1.34 -17.86 -6.25
C TYR A 137 2.86 -17.75 -6.13
N ASP A 138 3.46 -16.90 -6.96
CA ASP A 138 4.87 -16.56 -6.89
C ASP A 138 5.13 -15.49 -5.82
N VAL A 139 4.16 -14.58 -5.62
CA VAL A 139 4.22 -13.56 -4.58
C VAL A 139 2.87 -13.46 -3.88
N ILE A 140 2.88 -13.45 -2.55
CA ILE A 140 1.74 -13.10 -1.72
C ILE A 140 2.07 -11.79 -1.01
N LEU A 141 1.27 -10.76 -1.27
CA LEU A 141 1.28 -9.51 -0.53
C LEU A 141 0.14 -9.51 0.48
N ASP A 142 0.46 -9.54 1.77
CA ASP A 142 -0.52 -9.73 2.83
C ASP A 142 -0.70 -8.48 3.69
N ASN A 143 -1.80 -7.74 3.46
CA ASN A 143 -2.17 -6.56 4.24
C ASN A 143 -3.09 -6.86 5.43
N VAL A 144 -3.59 -8.09 5.55
CA VAL A 144 -4.59 -8.49 6.56
C VAL A 144 -4.18 -9.84 7.13
N PRO A 145 -2.97 -10.01 7.70
CA PRO A 145 -2.34 -11.32 7.98
C PRO A 145 -3.17 -12.24 8.90
N ASN A 146 -4.25 -12.79 8.37
CA ASN A 146 -5.34 -13.48 9.05
C ASN A 146 -5.21 -15.00 8.92
N HIS A 147 -4.26 -15.45 8.11
CA HIS A 147 -3.83 -16.84 7.99
C HIS A 147 -2.45 -17.02 8.62
N SER A 148 -2.14 -18.26 9.00
CA SER A 148 -0.82 -18.63 9.48
C SER A 148 0.19 -18.67 8.35
N LEU A 149 1.47 -18.50 8.68
CA LEU A 149 2.55 -18.58 7.69
C LEU A 149 2.60 -19.95 6.99
N SER A 150 2.24 -21.04 7.69
CA SER A 150 2.23 -22.39 7.11
C SER A 150 1.11 -22.56 6.08
N GLU A 151 -0.07 -21.97 6.31
CA GLU A 151 -1.16 -21.92 5.34
C GLU A 151 -0.77 -21.11 4.10
N CYS A 152 -0.24 -19.89 4.29
CA CYS A 152 0.27 -19.09 3.17
C CYS A 152 1.39 -19.78 2.40
N ARG A 153 2.28 -20.53 3.08
CA ARG A 153 3.34 -21.29 2.42
C ARG A 153 2.80 -22.40 1.52
N ARG A 154 1.69 -23.05 1.88
CA ARG A 154 1.10 -24.15 1.09
C ARG A 154 0.61 -23.69 -0.27
N ILE A 155 0.21 -22.43 -0.40
CA ILE A 155 -0.26 -21.83 -1.65
C ILE A 155 0.82 -21.00 -2.37
N LEU A 156 2.08 -21.04 -1.91
CA LEU A 156 3.21 -20.51 -2.67
C LEU A 156 3.74 -21.55 -3.66
N ASN A 157 4.23 -21.07 -4.80
CA ASN A 157 5.11 -21.84 -5.67
C ASN A 157 6.46 -22.09 -4.97
N PRO A 158 7.25 -23.09 -5.44
CA PRO A 158 8.66 -23.18 -5.08
C PRO A 158 9.38 -21.85 -5.33
N ASN A 159 10.19 -21.39 -4.38
CA ASN A 159 10.85 -20.07 -4.39
C ASN A 159 9.91 -18.84 -4.33
N GLY A 160 8.61 -19.06 -4.11
CA GLY A 160 7.65 -18.00 -3.93
C GLY A 160 7.96 -17.13 -2.70
N LYS A 161 7.44 -15.92 -2.69
CA LYS A 161 7.70 -14.93 -1.65
C LYS A 161 6.42 -14.50 -0.94
N TYR A 162 6.49 -14.48 0.38
CA TYR A 162 5.45 -13.91 1.22
C TYR A 162 5.94 -12.59 1.79
N VAL A 163 5.23 -11.51 1.47
CA VAL A 163 5.52 -10.15 1.91
C VAL A 163 4.38 -9.70 2.83
N MET A 164 4.66 -9.64 4.13
CA MET A 164 3.70 -9.16 5.12
C MET A 164 3.79 -7.64 5.24
N ILE A 165 2.64 -6.97 5.10
CA ILE A 165 2.50 -5.53 5.29
C ILE A 165 1.88 -5.27 6.64
N GLY A 166 2.69 -4.66 7.52
CA GLY A 166 2.32 -4.47 8.92
C GLY A 166 2.55 -5.73 9.77
N GLY A 167 2.36 -5.57 11.08
CA GLY A 167 2.57 -6.62 12.09
C GLY A 167 1.61 -6.39 13.26
N GLY A 168 0.35 -6.10 12.97
CA GLY A 168 -0.65 -5.80 13.99
C GLY A 168 -2.04 -6.19 13.52
N GLY A 169 -2.27 -7.47 13.25
CA GLY A 169 -3.62 -7.99 13.07
C GLY A 169 -4.37 -8.03 14.41
N PRO A 170 -5.71 -8.04 14.43
CA PRO A 170 -6.49 -8.22 15.67
C PRO A 170 -6.20 -9.54 16.39
N ASN A 171 -5.61 -10.52 15.69
CA ASN A 171 -5.13 -11.79 16.23
C ASN A 171 -3.62 -11.81 16.54
N ASP A 172 -2.89 -10.70 16.43
CA ASP A 172 -1.54 -10.65 17.00
C ASP A 172 -1.69 -10.69 18.52
N SER A 173 -1.33 -11.85 19.08
CA SER A 173 -1.41 -12.10 20.50
C SER A 173 -0.76 -10.93 21.25
N ARG A 174 -1.55 -10.22 22.06
CA ARG A 174 -1.13 -9.11 22.92
C ARG A 174 0.08 -9.44 23.81
N TRP A 175 0.45 -10.71 23.89
CA TRP A 175 1.57 -11.27 24.67
C TRP A 175 2.88 -11.44 23.89
N ILE A 176 2.87 -11.51 22.54
CA ILE A 176 4.08 -11.71 21.71
C ILE A 176 4.27 -10.58 20.68
N GLY A 177 3.25 -9.73 20.51
CA GLY A 177 3.29 -8.54 19.66
C GLY A 177 3.56 -8.83 18.17
N PRO A 178 3.78 -7.78 17.37
CA PRO A 178 4.19 -7.85 15.95
C PRO A 178 5.37 -8.80 15.69
N PHE A 179 6.20 -8.99 16.70
CA PHE A 179 7.49 -9.64 16.62
C PHE A 179 7.41 -11.16 16.68
N GLY A 180 6.37 -11.76 17.28
CA GLY A 180 6.25 -13.22 17.36
C GLY A 180 6.17 -13.90 15.99
N ARG A 181 5.41 -13.32 15.05
CA ARG A 181 5.39 -13.79 13.66
C ARG A 181 6.72 -13.52 12.97
N VAL A 182 7.33 -12.36 13.16
CA VAL A 182 8.64 -12.01 12.55
C VAL A 182 9.74 -12.98 12.97
N ILE A 183 9.78 -13.38 14.24
CA ILE A 183 10.76 -14.34 14.78
C ILE A 183 10.57 -15.72 14.14
N ASN A 184 9.34 -16.24 14.09
CA ASN A 184 9.05 -17.51 13.41
C ASN A 184 9.38 -17.47 11.91
N THR A 185 9.17 -16.32 11.28
CA THR A 185 9.48 -16.10 9.86
C THR A 185 10.99 -16.17 9.61
N MET A 186 11.79 -15.52 10.45
CA MET A 186 13.26 -15.56 10.37
C MET A 186 13.83 -16.95 10.66
N LEU A 187 13.29 -17.67 11.65
CA LEU A 187 13.79 -19.00 12.05
C LEU A 187 13.55 -20.08 11.00
N LEU A 188 12.45 -20.00 10.23
CA LEU A 188 12.14 -20.99 9.19
C LEU A 188 12.85 -20.72 7.86
N SER A 189 13.26 -19.48 7.58
CA SER A 189 13.86 -19.07 6.30
C SER A 189 15.11 -19.86 5.85
N PRO A 190 16.00 -20.38 6.73
CA PRO A 190 17.13 -21.20 6.31
C PRO A 190 16.74 -22.62 5.89
N PHE A 191 15.57 -23.10 6.32
CA PHE A 191 15.11 -24.48 6.11
C PHE A 191 14.06 -24.61 5.01
N VAL A 192 13.70 -23.50 4.36
CA VAL A 192 12.65 -23.44 3.33
C VAL A 192 13.12 -22.59 2.15
N SER A 193 12.74 -22.95 0.93
CA SER A 193 13.14 -22.20 -0.28
C SER A 193 12.36 -20.90 -0.47
N GLN A 194 11.20 -20.77 0.19
CA GLN A 194 10.37 -19.57 0.15
C GLN A 194 10.93 -18.46 1.05
N LYS A 195 10.94 -17.22 0.54
CA LYS A 195 11.32 -16.05 1.34
C LYS A 195 10.08 -15.47 2.00
N MET A 196 10.11 -15.33 3.32
CA MET A 196 9.03 -14.73 4.08
C MET A 196 9.59 -13.54 4.87
N GLY A 197 8.91 -12.40 4.88
CA GLY A 197 9.43 -11.23 5.59
C GLY A 197 8.40 -10.13 5.82
N MET A 198 8.64 -9.34 6.87
CA MET A 198 7.92 -8.11 7.14
C MET A 198 8.54 -6.95 6.35
N MET A 199 7.70 -6.03 5.90
CA MET A 199 8.15 -4.83 5.22
C MET A 199 7.80 -3.58 6.04
N MET A 200 8.79 -2.71 6.22
CA MET A 200 8.60 -1.34 6.71
C MET A 200 8.91 -0.37 5.58
N ALA A 201 7.97 0.52 5.30
CA ALA A 201 8.09 1.47 4.21
C ALA A 201 9.11 2.56 4.56
N ASP A 202 10.09 2.77 3.68
CA ASP A 202 10.99 3.91 3.78
C ASP A 202 10.47 5.05 2.92
N ALA A 203 9.85 6.06 3.55
CA ALA A 203 9.31 7.21 2.85
C ALA A 203 10.45 8.08 2.29
N ASN A 204 10.63 8.03 0.97
CA ASN A 204 11.71 8.70 0.27
C ASN A 204 11.24 9.38 -1.03
N GLN A 205 12.02 10.37 -1.48
CA GLN A 205 11.70 11.14 -2.68
C GLN A 205 11.72 10.29 -3.96
N LYS A 206 12.66 9.34 -4.09
CA LYS A 206 12.83 8.56 -5.33
C LYS A 206 11.60 7.73 -5.63
N ASP A 207 11.06 7.06 -4.62
CA ASP A 207 9.85 6.26 -4.77
C ASP A 207 8.60 7.11 -4.98
N LEU A 208 8.54 8.31 -4.39
CA LEU A 208 7.47 9.27 -4.72
C LEU A 208 7.55 9.72 -6.17
N THR A 209 8.74 9.99 -6.72
CA THR A 209 8.89 10.31 -8.15
C THR A 209 8.40 9.17 -9.02
N VAL A 210 8.78 7.92 -8.74
CA VAL A 210 8.30 6.74 -9.48
C VAL A 210 6.77 6.62 -9.43
N LEU A 211 6.16 6.83 -8.26
CA LEU A 211 4.70 6.83 -8.11
C LEU A 211 4.07 8.01 -8.87
N GLY A 212 4.72 9.17 -8.87
CA GLY A 212 4.34 10.33 -9.68
C GLY A 212 4.27 9.98 -11.15
N ASP A 213 5.30 9.34 -11.70
CA ASP A 213 5.35 8.91 -13.10
C ASP A 213 4.29 7.86 -13.44
N MET A 214 4.05 6.92 -12.52
CA MET A 214 2.97 5.93 -12.66
C MET A 214 1.58 6.57 -12.69
N MET A 215 1.35 7.62 -11.88
CA MET A 215 0.09 8.37 -11.90
C MET A 215 -0.03 9.25 -13.15
N GLN A 216 1.06 9.90 -13.56
CA GLN A 216 1.11 10.73 -14.76
C GLN A 216 0.82 9.93 -16.03
N SER A 217 1.32 8.69 -16.09
CA SER A 217 1.06 7.75 -17.20
C SER A 217 -0.26 6.99 -17.10
N GLY A 218 -1.04 7.20 -16.02
CA GLY A 218 -2.33 6.53 -15.81
C GLY A 218 -2.23 5.06 -15.38
N LYS A 219 -1.02 4.54 -15.11
CA LYS A 219 -0.81 3.17 -14.61
C LYS A 219 -1.30 2.97 -13.19
N VAL A 220 -1.34 4.05 -12.41
CA VAL A 220 -1.85 4.07 -11.04
C VAL A 220 -2.82 5.23 -10.88
N LYS A 221 -4.03 4.95 -10.39
CA LYS A 221 -5.02 5.94 -10.00
C LYS A 221 -5.34 5.78 -8.52
N PRO A 222 -5.08 6.79 -7.68
CA PRO A 222 -5.45 6.72 -6.27
C PRO A 222 -6.97 6.58 -6.09
N VAL A 223 -7.38 5.67 -5.19
CA VAL A 223 -8.78 5.43 -4.83
C VAL A 223 -9.08 6.15 -3.53
N ILE A 224 -9.97 7.14 -3.61
CA ILE A 224 -10.47 7.88 -2.45
C ILE A 224 -11.86 7.35 -2.11
N ASP A 225 -12.03 6.93 -0.87
CA ASP A 225 -13.32 6.52 -0.33
C ASP A 225 -14.15 7.74 0.08
N ARG A 226 -13.51 8.62 0.85
CA ARG A 226 -14.15 9.75 1.49
C ARG A 226 -13.16 10.86 1.80
N THR A 227 -13.65 12.09 1.75
CA THR A 227 -12.95 13.28 2.21
C THR A 227 -13.64 13.84 3.45
N TYR A 228 -12.85 14.44 4.34
CA TYR A 228 -13.32 15.14 5.53
C TYR A 228 -12.57 16.46 5.64
N LYS A 229 -13.19 17.47 6.22
CA LYS A 229 -12.50 18.74 6.50
C LYS A 229 -11.52 18.60 7.66
N LEU A 230 -10.61 19.56 7.80
CA LEU A 230 -9.68 19.62 8.92
C LEU A 230 -10.40 19.69 10.27
N SER A 231 -11.55 20.36 10.33
CA SER A 231 -12.40 20.40 11.53
C SER A 231 -13.07 19.06 11.87
N GLU A 232 -13.09 18.11 10.93
CA GLU A 232 -13.75 16.81 11.06
C GLU A 232 -12.77 15.65 11.28
N VAL A 233 -11.50 15.94 11.55
CA VAL A 233 -10.46 14.92 11.81
C VAL A 233 -10.91 13.86 12.83
N PRO A 234 -11.55 14.19 13.97
CA PRO A 234 -12.04 13.16 14.89
C PRO A 234 -13.01 12.16 14.24
N ALA A 235 -13.94 12.64 13.40
CA ALA A 235 -14.89 11.80 12.69
C ALA A 235 -14.21 10.95 11.61
N ALA A 236 -13.20 11.52 10.92
CA ALA A 236 -12.41 10.79 9.94
C ALA A 236 -11.62 9.63 10.57
N ILE A 237 -11.01 9.86 11.74
CA ILE A 237 -10.29 8.81 12.48
C ILE A 237 -11.26 7.72 12.94
N ALA A 238 -12.38 8.10 13.56
CA ALA A 238 -13.41 7.14 13.99
C ALA A 238 -13.96 6.30 12.82
N TYR A 239 -14.03 6.87 11.62
CA TYR A 239 -14.43 6.14 10.41
C TYR A 239 -13.37 5.12 9.97
N VAL A 240 -12.09 5.51 9.93
CA VAL A 240 -10.99 4.62 9.54
C VAL A 240 -10.84 3.46 10.54
N GLU A 241 -11.03 3.71 11.84
CA GLU A 241 -10.97 2.69 12.89
C GLU A 241 -12.01 1.57 12.74
N GLN A 242 -13.09 1.80 12.00
CA GLN A 242 -14.07 0.75 11.69
C GLN A 242 -13.51 -0.33 10.76
N GLY A 243 -12.35 -0.10 10.12
CA GLY A 243 -11.69 -1.09 9.24
C GLY A 243 -12.38 -1.33 7.90
N HIS A 244 -13.36 -0.48 7.55
CA HIS A 244 -14.24 -0.68 6.40
C HIS A 244 -13.95 0.23 5.19
N ALA A 245 -12.94 1.09 5.29
CA ALA A 245 -12.60 2.05 4.24
C ALA A 245 -12.19 1.36 2.92
N ARG A 246 -12.67 1.88 1.79
CA ARG A 246 -12.36 1.43 0.42
C ARG A 246 -11.27 2.31 -0.19
N GLY A 247 -10.01 1.90 -0.07
CA GLY A 247 -8.88 2.73 -0.46
C GLY A 247 -8.51 3.73 0.63
N LYS A 248 -8.53 5.03 0.32
CA LYS A 248 -7.99 6.08 1.19
C LYS A 248 -9.05 7.09 1.65
N VAL A 249 -8.94 7.49 2.91
CA VAL A 249 -9.64 8.63 3.49
C VAL A 249 -8.68 9.81 3.51
N VAL A 250 -9.15 10.99 3.09
CA VAL A 250 -8.33 12.20 2.95
C VAL A 250 -8.91 13.33 3.78
N ILE A 251 -8.04 14.12 4.41
CA ILE A 251 -8.42 15.37 5.06
C ILE A 251 -8.16 16.54 4.10
N THR A 252 -9.16 17.36 3.85
CA THR A 252 -9.06 18.63 3.14
C THR A 252 -8.84 19.75 4.15
N VAL A 253 -8.02 20.72 3.78
CA VAL A 253 -7.69 21.87 4.65
C VAL A 253 -8.73 22.99 4.53
N GLU A 254 -9.64 22.90 3.56
CA GLU A 254 -10.79 23.78 3.31
C GLU A 254 -12.12 23.19 3.82
#